data_AF-A0A250XBN3-F1
#
_entry.id   AF-A0A250XBN3-F1
#
_cell.length_a   1.000
_cell.length_b   1.000
_cell.length_c   1.000
_cell.angle_alpha   90.00
_cell.angle_beta   90.00
_cell.angle_gamma   90.00
#
_symmetry.space_group_name_H-M   'P 1'
#
loop_
_entity.id
_entity.type
_entity.pdbx_description
1 polymer ?
#
loop_
_entity_poly.entity_id
_entity_poly.type
_entity_poly.pdbx_seq_one_letter_code
_entity_poly.pdbx_strand_id
1 'polypeptide(L)'
;MPSTQELATSSQHITMCSLEELKFDNSFVRELPGDAEKSNTIRQVRGSLYSRVNPTPAAGEPSLVTFSEEVCSQLLGLDPVEASRPEFALVFGGAAPLPGSEPYAQCYGGHQFGNWAGQLGDGRAITLGEILNQQGNRWELQLKGAGQTPYSRRADGRAVMRSSVREFVASEAMHYLGVPTTRALSLVGTGDKVLRDLFYDGNAKFEPGAVVCRVAPSFVRFGTFQLPASRGGDDMKLVKMTADYVIKHHYGHLENESQKYVAFLKEVTVRTAKLVSWWQAVGFVHGVLNTDNMSILGLTVDYGPYGFMDKFDLMYTPNMTDFQGRRYAYRNQPEIGLWNCVMLANALYAADLLGQEEAQEAVDAYGQTLQTEYNGRMAAKLGLLSYDRDLVVELFKLMYEDEADFTNTFRALGSVTSTSSDGTSHKDQGVTTSGLTPQLRTAVNKILTADREQAWERWLTQYRNKLKAEGRPDQERQAAQDAVNPKFVPRQHLLQYAVEGAEAGDPTEINQLMKVLRRPYDEQPGADPKYSALPPPEMADKPGVCVLSCSS
;
A
#
# COMPACT_ATOMS: atom_id res chain seq x y z
N MET A 1 -16.29 18.31 34.16
CA MET A 1 -16.02 17.29 35.20
C MET A 1 -17.25 16.40 35.33
N PRO A 2 -17.19 15.21 34.74
CA PRO A 2 -17.52 13.98 35.44
C PRO A 2 -16.30 13.03 35.46
N SER A 3 -16.36 12.11 36.42
CA SER A 3 -15.30 11.29 36.99
C SER A 3 -14.52 10.41 36.00
N THR A 4 -13.21 10.48 36.14
CA THR A 4 -12.21 9.48 35.73
C THR A 4 -12.54 8.11 36.34
N GLN A 5 -13.04 7.19 35.52
CA GLN A 5 -12.83 5.76 35.72
C GLN A 5 -11.63 5.36 34.86
N GLU A 6 -10.56 4.95 35.53
CA GLU A 6 -9.38 4.32 34.94
C GLU A 6 -9.82 3.11 34.12
N LEU A 7 -9.70 3.20 32.80
CA LEU A 7 -9.57 2.04 31.92
C LEU A 7 -8.19 1.44 32.19
N ALA A 8 -8.12 0.58 33.20
CA ALA A 8 -7.02 -0.34 33.37
C ALA A 8 -6.97 -1.22 32.11
N THR A 9 -6.03 -0.94 31.21
CA THR A 9 -5.67 -1.86 30.14
C THR A 9 -5.12 -3.12 30.79
N SER A 10 -5.94 -4.16 30.84
CA SER A 10 -5.51 -5.54 31.08
C SER A 10 -4.45 -5.89 30.04
N SER A 11 -3.18 -5.71 30.39
CA SER A 11 -2.06 -6.32 29.68
C SER A 11 -2.14 -7.82 29.93
N GLN A 12 -2.93 -8.52 29.12
CA GLN A 12 -2.75 -9.95 28.98
C GLN A 12 -1.30 -10.14 28.53
N HIS A 13 -0.48 -10.78 29.36
CA HIS A 13 0.83 -11.25 28.94
C HIS A 13 0.60 -12.24 27.79
N ILE A 14 0.70 -11.75 26.55
CA ILE A 14 0.78 -12.62 25.37
C ILE A 14 2.07 -13.42 25.56
N THR A 15 1.95 -14.72 25.79
CA THR A 15 3.11 -15.60 25.84
C THR A 15 3.66 -15.66 24.41
N MET A 16 4.74 -14.96 24.14
CA MET A 16 5.35 -14.95 22.81
C MET A 16 5.92 -16.33 22.50
N CYS A 17 5.89 -16.74 21.24
CA CYS A 17 6.37 -18.05 20.80
C CYS A 17 7.70 -17.94 20.05
N SER A 18 8.46 -19.04 19.98
CA SER A 18 9.61 -19.17 19.08
C SER A 18 9.20 -19.46 17.64
N LEU A 19 10.16 -19.46 16.70
CA LEU A 19 9.92 -19.84 15.30
C LEU A 19 9.30 -21.25 15.16
N GLU A 20 9.76 -22.20 15.96
CA GLU A 20 9.34 -23.60 15.92
C GLU A 20 7.94 -23.82 16.51
N GLU A 21 7.45 -22.87 17.31
CA GLU A 21 6.15 -22.92 17.98
C GLU A 21 5.03 -22.24 17.17
N LEU A 22 5.36 -21.62 16.03
CA LEU A 22 4.37 -21.05 15.12
C LEU A 22 3.37 -22.13 14.67
N LYS A 23 2.08 -21.86 14.90
CA LYS A 23 1.00 -22.80 14.58
C LYS A 23 0.53 -22.62 13.15
N PHE A 24 0.96 -23.50 12.26
CA PHE A 24 0.47 -23.56 10.89
C PHE A 24 -0.88 -24.28 10.79
N ASP A 25 -1.85 -23.63 10.14
CA ASP A 25 -3.13 -24.25 9.77
C ASP A 25 -3.15 -24.67 8.30
N ASN A 26 -2.55 -23.88 7.40
CA ASN A 26 -2.44 -24.18 5.96
C ASN A 26 -3.79 -24.54 5.29
N SER A 27 -4.88 -23.87 5.69
CA SER A 27 -6.23 -24.05 5.12
C SER A 27 -6.29 -23.92 3.60
N PHE A 28 -5.53 -23.02 2.99
CA PHE A 28 -5.53 -22.79 1.54
C PHE A 28 -5.11 -24.07 0.81
N VAL A 29 -4.04 -24.69 1.28
CA VAL A 29 -3.49 -25.92 0.71
C VAL A 29 -4.31 -27.16 1.09
N ARG A 30 -4.95 -27.14 2.26
CA ARG A 30 -5.78 -28.25 2.75
C ARG A 30 -7.16 -28.33 2.08
N GLU A 31 -7.75 -27.18 1.77
CA GLU A 31 -9.17 -27.08 1.36
C GLU A 31 -9.35 -26.80 -0.15
N LEU A 32 -8.34 -26.26 -0.83
CA LEU A 32 -8.42 -25.92 -2.25
C LEU A 32 -7.65 -26.92 -3.13
N PRO A 33 -8.02 -27.07 -4.41
CA PRO A 33 -7.36 -28.00 -5.32
C PRO A 33 -5.96 -27.48 -5.69
N GLY A 34 -4.95 -28.28 -5.35
CA GLY A 34 -3.57 -28.08 -5.76
C GLY A 34 -3.23 -28.73 -7.10
N ASP A 35 -2.15 -28.27 -7.70
CA ASP A 35 -1.56 -28.87 -8.89
C ASP A 35 -1.05 -30.28 -8.58
N ALA A 36 -1.48 -31.24 -9.40
CA ALA A 36 -1.03 -32.63 -9.29
C ALA A 36 0.43 -32.81 -9.73
N GLU A 37 0.93 -31.92 -10.61
CA GLU A 37 2.30 -31.94 -11.09
C GLU A 37 3.24 -31.33 -10.04
N LYS A 38 4.22 -32.13 -9.60
CA LYS A 38 5.15 -31.77 -8.52
C LYS A 38 6.43 -31.09 -9.03
N SER A 39 6.71 -31.16 -10.33
CA SER A 39 7.89 -30.51 -10.90
C SER A 39 7.77 -28.99 -10.87
N ASN A 40 8.87 -28.33 -10.54
CA ASN A 40 8.96 -26.88 -10.58
C ASN A 40 9.46 -26.42 -11.95
N THR A 41 8.62 -26.60 -12.98
CA THR A 41 8.88 -26.12 -14.35
C THR A 41 7.81 -25.13 -14.77
N ILE A 42 8.23 -24.06 -15.46
CA ILE A 42 7.33 -23.03 -15.99
C ILE A 42 6.31 -23.66 -16.93
N ARG A 43 5.01 -23.47 -16.65
CA ARG A 43 3.92 -24.07 -17.44
C ARG A 43 2.58 -23.37 -17.20
N GLN A 44 1.60 -23.71 -18.03
CA GLN A 44 0.20 -23.46 -17.71
C GLN A 44 -0.29 -24.52 -16.71
N VAL A 45 -0.90 -24.06 -15.62
CA VAL A 45 -1.51 -24.88 -14.57
C VAL A 45 -3.02 -24.74 -14.70
N ARG A 46 -3.74 -25.86 -14.83
CA ARG A 46 -5.20 -25.92 -14.99
C ARG A 46 -5.81 -26.80 -13.90
N GLY A 47 -7.08 -26.58 -13.57
CA GLY A 47 -7.78 -27.36 -12.54
C GLY A 47 -7.29 -27.14 -11.10
N SER A 48 -6.45 -26.13 -10.86
CA SER A 48 -5.79 -25.92 -9.57
C SER A 48 -5.63 -24.43 -9.25
N LEU A 49 -5.64 -24.10 -7.96
CA LEU A 49 -5.49 -22.74 -7.43
C LEU A 49 -4.08 -22.45 -6.92
N TYR A 50 -3.22 -23.47 -6.82
CA TYR A 50 -1.81 -23.33 -6.45
C TYR A 50 -0.98 -24.51 -6.95
N SER A 51 0.34 -24.35 -6.97
CA SER A 51 1.30 -25.45 -7.10
C SER A 51 2.17 -25.48 -5.85
N ARG A 52 2.44 -26.68 -5.31
CA ARG A 52 3.41 -26.84 -4.22
C ARG A 52 4.81 -26.54 -4.73
N VAL A 53 5.53 -25.64 -4.07
CA VAL A 53 6.88 -25.24 -4.45
C VAL A 53 7.64 -24.79 -3.22
N ASN A 54 8.84 -25.34 -3.02
CA ASN A 54 9.74 -24.89 -1.96
C ASN A 54 10.54 -23.68 -2.44
N PRO A 55 10.91 -22.76 -1.52
CA PRO A 55 11.94 -21.76 -1.80
C PRO A 55 13.20 -22.40 -2.38
N THR A 56 13.81 -21.72 -3.35
CA THR A 56 15.12 -22.08 -3.89
C THR A 56 16.16 -21.24 -3.15
N PRO A 57 17.04 -21.83 -2.32
CA PRO A 57 18.09 -21.08 -1.64
C PRO A 57 18.93 -20.26 -2.63
N ALA A 58 19.37 -19.09 -2.18
CA ALA A 58 20.40 -18.31 -2.86
C ALA A 58 21.77 -19.02 -2.76
N ALA A 59 22.72 -18.66 -3.62
CA ALA A 59 24.08 -19.20 -3.52
C ALA A 59 24.90 -18.50 -2.43
N GLY A 60 24.61 -17.21 -2.19
CA GLY A 60 25.17 -16.41 -1.11
C GLY A 60 24.58 -16.73 0.26
N GLU A 61 25.17 -16.12 1.29
CA GLU A 61 24.74 -16.28 2.68
C GLU A 61 23.64 -15.26 3.03
N PRO A 62 22.44 -15.72 3.45
CA PRO A 62 21.37 -14.84 3.85
C PRO A 62 21.73 -14.02 5.11
N SER A 63 21.46 -12.71 5.08
CA SER A 63 21.67 -11.83 6.22
C SER A 63 20.47 -10.91 6.43
N LEU A 64 20.06 -10.74 7.69
CA LEU A 64 18.95 -9.87 8.03
C LEU A 64 19.36 -8.41 7.84
N VAL A 65 18.60 -7.66 7.04
CA VAL A 65 18.79 -6.22 6.85
C VAL A 65 17.96 -5.45 7.87
N THR A 66 16.68 -5.79 8.00
CA THR A 66 15.76 -5.21 8.99
C THR A 66 14.51 -6.10 9.15
N PHE A 67 13.71 -5.85 10.19
CA PHE A 67 12.45 -6.56 10.46
C PHE A 67 11.44 -5.65 11.17
N SER A 68 10.16 -6.04 11.14
CA SER A 68 9.08 -5.34 11.85
C SER A 68 8.75 -6.06 13.16
N GLU A 69 9.17 -5.44 14.27
CA GLU A 69 8.88 -5.92 15.63
C GLU A 69 7.37 -6.04 15.88
N GLU A 70 6.59 -5.10 15.36
CA GLU A 70 5.13 -5.09 15.49
C GLU A 70 4.48 -6.23 14.70
N VAL A 71 5.01 -6.62 13.54
CA VAL A 71 4.52 -7.79 12.81
C VAL A 71 4.83 -9.07 13.59
N CYS A 72 6.07 -9.25 14.06
CA CYS A 72 6.44 -10.38 14.91
C CYS A 72 5.47 -10.51 16.09
N SER A 73 5.37 -9.43 16.87
CA SER A 73 4.67 -9.46 18.16
C SER A 73 3.16 -9.45 18.05
N GLN A 74 2.58 -8.51 17.28
CA GLN A 74 1.15 -8.26 17.29
C GLN A 74 0.38 -9.17 16.32
N LEU A 75 0.99 -9.53 15.19
CA LEU A 75 0.32 -10.34 14.17
C LEU A 75 0.62 -11.82 14.36
N LEU A 76 1.90 -12.16 14.52
CA LEU A 76 2.33 -13.57 14.57
C LEU A 76 2.40 -14.13 15.99
N GLY A 77 2.52 -13.27 17.01
CA GLY A 77 2.83 -13.71 18.39
C GLY A 77 4.26 -14.24 18.55
N LEU A 78 5.14 -13.95 17.59
CA LEU A 78 6.54 -14.35 17.55
C LEU A 78 7.38 -13.37 18.38
N ASP A 79 8.21 -13.89 19.29
CA ASP A 79 9.11 -13.04 20.08
C ASP A 79 10.11 -12.30 19.16
N PRO A 80 10.18 -10.95 19.19
CA PRO A 80 11.16 -10.19 18.42
C PRO A 80 12.62 -10.61 18.63
N VAL A 81 12.97 -11.22 19.78
CA VAL A 81 14.32 -11.75 20.03
C VAL A 81 14.73 -12.80 19.00
N GLU A 82 13.77 -13.52 18.42
CA GLU A 82 14.00 -14.53 17.39
C GLU A 82 14.66 -13.94 16.15
N ALA A 83 14.45 -12.65 15.85
CA ALA A 83 15.11 -11.96 14.73
C ALA A 83 16.64 -11.88 14.88
N SER A 84 17.17 -12.05 16.11
CA SER A 84 18.61 -12.07 16.36
C SER A 84 19.24 -13.46 16.12
N ARG A 85 18.41 -14.50 15.95
CA ARG A 85 18.89 -15.86 15.68
C ARG A 85 19.37 -15.97 14.22
N PRO A 86 20.50 -16.63 13.94
CA PRO A 86 20.96 -16.89 12.57
C PRO A 86 19.90 -17.59 11.71
N GLU A 87 19.12 -18.49 12.31
CA GLU A 87 18.06 -19.25 11.64
C GLU A 87 16.95 -18.35 11.06
N PHE A 88 16.72 -17.17 11.64
CA PHE A 88 15.69 -16.25 11.16
C PHE A 88 16.01 -15.77 9.74
N ALA A 89 17.25 -15.34 9.49
CA ALA A 89 17.69 -14.94 8.16
C ALA A 89 17.67 -16.12 7.17
N LEU A 90 18.03 -17.32 7.62
CA LEU A 90 17.99 -18.52 6.78
C LEU A 90 16.56 -18.90 6.38
N VAL A 91 15.60 -18.87 7.31
CA VAL A 91 14.19 -19.18 7.04
C VAL A 91 13.58 -18.13 6.11
N PHE A 92 13.65 -16.85 6.48
CA PHE A 92 13.00 -15.78 5.72
C PHE A 92 13.77 -15.35 4.46
N GLY A 93 15.01 -15.80 4.31
CA GLY A 93 15.76 -15.79 3.05
C GLY A 93 15.45 -16.97 2.12
N GLY A 94 14.67 -17.96 2.59
CA GLY A 94 14.32 -19.15 1.81
C GLY A 94 15.42 -20.22 1.73
N ALA A 95 16.40 -20.17 2.63
CA ALA A 95 17.52 -21.12 2.72
C ALA A 95 17.27 -22.27 3.71
N ALA A 96 16.31 -22.14 4.62
CA ALA A 96 15.93 -23.18 5.58
C ALA A 96 14.41 -23.35 5.65
N PRO A 97 13.90 -24.57 5.91
CA PRO A 97 12.48 -24.79 6.12
C PRO A 97 12.03 -24.22 7.47
N LEU A 98 10.77 -23.79 7.54
CA LEU A 98 10.10 -23.42 8.79
C LEU A 98 9.23 -24.62 9.23
N PRO A 99 9.39 -25.15 10.45
CA PRO A 99 8.59 -26.29 10.90
C PRO A 99 7.08 -26.05 10.77
N GLY A 100 6.35 -27.03 10.23
CA GLY A 100 4.90 -26.93 9.99
C GLY A 100 4.48 -26.18 8.71
N SER A 101 5.41 -25.50 8.03
CA SER A 101 5.13 -24.82 6.77
C SER A 101 4.80 -25.81 5.64
N GLU A 102 3.88 -25.43 4.74
CA GLU A 102 3.55 -26.17 3.52
C GLU A 102 3.69 -25.23 2.30
N PRO A 103 4.91 -25.06 1.76
CA PRO A 103 5.14 -24.03 0.76
C PRO A 103 4.38 -24.21 -0.56
N TYR A 104 3.81 -23.11 -1.07
CA TYR A 104 3.05 -23.06 -2.33
C TYR A 104 3.20 -21.72 -3.06
N ALA A 105 2.83 -21.71 -4.33
CA ALA A 105 2.67 -20.52 -5.15
C ALA A 105 1.25 -20.50 -5.73
N GLN A 106 0.55 -19.37 -5.65
CA GLN A 106 -0.83 -19.24 -6.12
C GLN A 106 -0.92 -19.14 -7.65
N CYS A 107 -1.95 -19.75 -8.22
CA CYS A 107 -2.31 -19.65 -9.63
C CYS A 107 -3.41 -18.60 -9.81
N TYR A 108 -3.13 -17.55 -10.56
CA TYR A 108 -4.10 -16.51 -10.90
C TYR A 108 -3.81 -15.91 -12.28
N GLY A 109 -4.75 -15.15 -12.81
CA GLY A 109 -4.61 -14.40 -14.06
C GLY A 109 -4.90 -12.93 -13.79
N GLY A 110 -5.09 -12.13 -14.83
CA GLY A 110 -5.45 -10.74 -14.64
C GLY A 110 -5.50 -9.92 -15.92
N HIS A 111 -6.16 -8.78 -15.84
CA HIS A 111 -6.13 -7.76 -16.85
C HIS A 111 -4.98 -6.79 -16.55
N GLN A 112 -3.96 -6.80 -17.40
CA GLN A 112 -2.83 -5.90 -17.33
C GLN A 112 -3.06 -4.72 -18.28
N PHE A 113 -3.07 -3.51 -17.73
CA PHE A 113 -3.39 -2.27 -18.47
C PHE A 113 -4.71 -2.36 -19.27
N GLY A 114 -5.72 -3.04 -18.70
CA GLY A 114 -7.03 -3.24 -19.32
C GLY A 114 -7.10 -4.42 -20.31
N ASN A 115 -5.99 -5.09 -20.62
CA ASN A 115 -5.96 -6.23 -21.53
C ASN A 115 -5.80 -7.54 -20.77
N TRP A 116 -6.54 -8.58 -21.16
CA TRP A 116 -6.39 -9.90 -20.55
C TRP A 116 -5.00 -10.49 -20.79
N ALA A 117 -4.26 -10.80 -19.71
CA ALA A 117 -2.89 -11.29 -19.78
C ALA A 117 -2.77 -12.81 -19.69
N GLY A 118 -3.89 -13.54 -19.61
CA GLY A 118 -3.90 -14.99 -19.41
C GLY A 118 -3.42 -15.38 -18.01
N GLN A 119 -2.74 -16.52 -17.91
CA GLN A 119 -2.20 -16.98 -16.64
C GLN A 119 -0.96 -16.18 -16.23
N LEU A 120 -1.01 -15.66 -15.02
CA LEU A 120 0.08 -15.06 -14.27
C LEU A 120 0.46 -16.03 -13.15
N GLY A 121 0.13 -15.70 -11.90
CA GLY A 121 0.46 -16.46 -10.70
C GLY A 121 1.63 -15.85 -9.94
N ASP A 122 1.94 -16.46 -8.80
CA ASP A 122 3.06 -16.08 -7.95
C ASP A 122 4.39 -16.46 -8.64
N GLY A 123 4.84 -15.66 -9.61
CA GLY A 123 6.00 -15.96 -10.45
C GLY A 123 7.36 -15.77 -9.79
N ARG A 124 7.39 -15.12 -8.63
CA ARG A 124 8.60 -14.90 -7.81
C ARG A 124 8.27 -14.82 -6.32
N ALA A 125 7.10 -15.32 -5.95
CA ALA A 125 6.63 -15.32 -4.59
C ALA A 125 6.29 -16.76 -4.20
N ILE A 126 6.61 -17.13 -2.97
CA ILE A 126 6.33 -18.46 -2.43
C ILE A 126 5.76 -18.25 -1.04
N THR A 127 4.51 -18.63 -0.84
CA THR A 127 3.89 -18.63 0.47
C THR A 127 4.40 -19.84 1.25
N LEU A 128 4.99 -19.61 2.43
CA LEU A 128 5.47 -20.68 3.30
C LEU A 128 4.29 -21.44 3.91
N GLY A 129 3.21 -20.73 4.25
CA GLY A 129 2.02 -21.29 4.84
C GLY A 129 1.19 -20.24 5.53
N GLU A 130 0.14 -20.69 6.20
CA GLU A 130 -0.80 -19.84 6.93
C GLU A 130 -0.72 -20.16 8.41
N ILE A 131 -0.36 -19.17 9.23
CA ILE A 131 -0.32 -19.31 10.67
C ILE A 131 -1.66 -18.90 11.30
N LEU A 132 -2.00 -19.52 12.43
CA LEU A 132 -3.03 -19.04 13.34
C LEU A 132 -2.35 -18.49 14.60
N ASN A 133 -2.53 -17.20 14.85
CA ASN A 133 -2.01 -16.61 16.08
C ASN A 133 -2.90 -16.99 17.28
N GLN A 134 -2.49 -16.57 18.48
CA GLN A 134 -3.19 -16.92 19.72
C GLN A 134 -4.61 -16.35 19.84
N GLN A 135 -4.93 -15.33 19.04
CA GLN A 135 -6.26 -14.74 18.95
C GLN A 135 -7.16 -15.45 17.93
N GLY A 136 -6.63 -16.48 17.25
CA GLY A 136 -7.33 -17.18 16.17
C GLY A 136 -7.30 -16.44 14.83
N ASN A 137 -6.53 -15.35 14.73
CA ASN A 137 -6.37 -14.63 13.46
C ASN A 137 -5.39 -15.35 12.55
N ARG A 138 -5.75 -15.42 11.27
CA ARG A 138 -4.97 -16.09 10.22
C ARG A 138 -4.04 -15.11 9.51
N TRP A 139 -2.79 -15.55 9.27
CA TRP A 139 -1.80 -14.78 8.51
C TRP A 139 -1.01 -15.68 7.56
N GLU A 140 -1.02 -15.36 6.26
CA GLU A 140 -0.16 -15.96 5.25
C GLU A 140 1.25 -15.31 5.32
N LEU A 141 2.30 -16.14 5.30
CA LEU A 141 3.70 -15.69 5.21
C LEU A 141 4.24 -15.93 3.79
N GLN A 142 4.48 -14.87 3.01
CA GLN A 142 4.89 -14.97 1.61
C GLN A 142 6.29 -14.39 1.36
N LEU A 143 7.22 -15.22 0.91
CA LEU A 143 8.57 -14.81 0.54
C LEU A 143 8.61 -14.36 -0.92
N LYS A 144 8.87 -13.09 -1.16
CA LYS A 144 9.02 -12.52 -2.51
C LYS A 144 10.49 -12.36 -2.86
N GLY A 145 10.92 -13.02 -3.94
CA GLY A 145 12.31 -13.19 -4.34
C GLY A 145 12.90 -14.58 -4.04
N ALA A 146 12.09 -15.50 -3.52
CA ALA A 146 12.52 -16.79 -3.00
C ALA A 146 12.79 -17.88 -4.07
N GLY A 147 12.73 -17.56 -5.36
CA GLY A 147 13.06 -18.50 -6.44
C GLY A 147 11.96 -18.63 -7.49
N GLN A 148 12.24 -19.46 -8.51
CA GLN A 148 11.31 -19.73 -9.60
C GLN A 148 10.16 -20.62 -9.15
N THR A 149 9.02 -20.45 -9.83
CA THR A 149 7.79 -21.22 -9.67
C THR A 149 7.27 -21.62 -11.06
N PRO A 150 6.23 -22.45 -11.15
CA PRO A 150 5.55 -22.73 -12.43
C PRO A 150 5.01 -21.47 -13.13
N TYR A 151 4.92 -20.35 -12.40
CA TYR A 151 4.34 -19.08 -12.83
C TYR A 151 5.38 -18.01 -13.20
N SER A 152 6.69 -18.32 -13.14
CA SER A 152 7.75 -17.33 -13.39
C SER A 152 7.78 -16.76 -14.81
N ARG A 153 7.07 -17.35 -15.76
CA ARG A 153 7.03 -16.94 -17.18
C ARG A 153 8.44 -16.85 -17.79
N ARG A 154 9.02 -15.66 -17.87
CA ARG A 154 10.38 -15.41 -18.39
C ARG A 154 11.34 -14.90 -17.31
N ALA A 155 10.86 -14.72 -16.08
CA ALA A 155 11.63 -14.17 -14.97
C ALA A 155 12.43 -15.26 -14.23
N ASP A 156 13.44 -14.83 -13.50
CA ASP A 156 14.34 -15.68 -12.71
C ASP A 156 13.82 -16.04 -11.31
N GLY A 157 12.63 -15.54 -10.94
CA GLY A 157 12.04 -15.78 -9.62
C GLY A 157 12.72 -15.04 -8.46
N ARG A 158 13.69 -14.15 -8.74
CA ARG A 158 14.44 -13.39 -7.73
C ARG A 158 13.95 -11.95 -7.60
N ALA A 159 14.29 -11.32 -6.48
CA ALA A 159 14.08 -9.90 -6.25
C ALA A 159 15.41 -9.23 -5.86
N VAL A 160 15.47 -7.91 -6.05
CA VAL A 160 16.65 -7.09 -5.75
C VAL A 160 16.42 -6.25 -4.51
N MET A 161 17.51 -5.82 -3.87
CA MET A 161 17.50 -5.00 -2.66
C MET A 161 16.63 -3.77 -2.82
N ARG A 162 16.82 -3.01 -3.91
CA ARG A 162 16.03 -1.81 -4.20
C ARG A 162 14.52 -2.01 -4.16
N SER A 163 13.98 -3.03 -4.85
CA SER A 163 12.52 -3.26 -4.81
C SER A 163 12.05 -3.77 -3.46
N SER A 164 12.89 -4.55 -2.76
CA SER A 164 12.53 -5.18 -1.50
C SER A 164 12.53 -4.18 -0.34
N VAL A 165 13.49 -3.24 -0.30
CA VAL A 165 13.50 -2.09 0.61
C VAL A 165 12.24 -1.25 0.43
N ARG A 166 11.91 -0.91 -0.83
CA ARG A 166 10.74 -0.08 -1.13
C ARG A 166 9.43 -0.75 -0.71
N GLU A 167 9.30 -2.06 -0.92
CA GLU A 167 8.12 -2.80 -0.50
C GLU A 167 8.02 -2.94 1.02
N PHE A 168 9.14 -3.20 1.71
CA PHE A 168 9.18 -3.25 3.18
C PHE A 168 8.72 -1.93 3.79
N VAL A 169 9.35 -0.81 3.39
CA VAL A 169 9.06 0.51 3.95
C VAL A 169 7.63 0.95 3.65
N ALA A 170 7.15 0.79 2.40
CA ALA A 170 5.79 1.23 2.06
C ALA A 170 4.69 0.39 2.71
N SER A 171 4.89 -0.92 2.85
CA SER A 171 3.93 -1.79 3.55
C SER A 171 3.70 -1.30 4.97
N GLU A 172 4.77 -1.02 5.71
CA GLU A 172 4.67 -0.56 7.09
C GLU A 172 4.23 0.91 7.18
N ALA A 173 4.71 1.79 6.30
CA ALA A 173 4.28 3.19 6.26
C ALA A 173 2.76 3.32 6.02
N MET A 174 2.21 2.53 5.08
CA MET A 174 0.78 2.52 4.81
C MET A 174 -0.02 2.05 6.02
N HIS A 175 0.49 1.07 6.77
CA HIS A 175 -0.13 0.64 8.02
C HIS A 175 -0.19 1.78 9.05
N TYR A 176 0.91 2.49 9.27
CA TYR A 176 0.95 3.61 10.23
C TYR A 176 0.17 4.85 9.77
N LEU A 177 -0.05 5.01 8.46
CA LEU A 177 -0.99 5.97 7.89
C LEU A 177 -2.47 5.54 8.03
N GLY A 178 -2.73 4.35 8.59
CA GLY A 178 -4.08 3.80 8.72
C GLY A 178 -4.69 3.29 7.42
N VAL A 179 -3.90 3.16 6.35
CA VAL A 179 -4.35 2.63 5.06
C VAL A 179 -4.27 1.10 5.08
N PRO A 180 -5.36 0.38 4.74
CA PRO A 180 -5.33 -1.08 4.67
C PRO A 180 -4.26 -1.58 3.70
N THR A 181 -3.42 -2.50 4.15
CA THR A 181 -2.22 -2.93 3.43
C THR A 181 -1.75 -4.32 3.85
N THR A 182 -1.03 -5.01 2.97
CA THR A 182 -0.12 -6.07 3.39
C THR A 182 1.00 -5.52 4.26
N ARG A 183 1.51 -6.35 5.17
CA ARG A 183 2.57 -6.00 6.12
C ARG A 183 3.89 -6.64 5.68
N ALA A 184 5.01 -6.15 6.20
CA ALA A 184 6.32 -6.70 5.92
C ALA A 184 6.99 -7.18 7.22
N LEU A 185 7.23 -8.48 7.33
CA LEU A 185 7.88 -9.08 8.49
C LEU A 185 9.39 -8.81 8.47
N SER A 186 10.06 -9.10 7.35
CA SER A 186 11.52 -9.05 7.28
C SER A 186 12.01 -8.72 5.88
N LEU A 187 13.20 -8.13 5.85
CA LEU A 187 14.01 -7.92 4.65
C LEU A 187 15.35 -8.63 4.85
N VAL A 188 15.64 -9.61 3.98
CA VAL A 188 16.85 -10.42 4.04
C VAL A 188 17.64 -10.21 2.75
N GLY A 189 18.91 -9.83 2.87
CA GLY A 189 19.85 -9.84 1.76
C GLY A 189 20.28 -11.27 1.47
N THR A 190 20.36 -11.66 0.20
CA THR A 190 20.66 -13.06 -0.17
C THR A 190 22.15 -13.35 -0.38
N GLY A 191 22.99 -12.31 -0.43
CA GLY A 191 24.39 -12.41 -0.84
C GLY A 191 24.60 -12.62 -2.36
N ASP A 192 23.55 -12.96 -3.10
CA ASP A 192 23.60 -13.11 -4.55
C ASP A 192 23.61 -11.76 -5.28
N LYS A 193 24.07 -11.79 -6.53
CA LYS A 193 23.87 -10.71 -7.50
C LYS A 193 22.86 -11.15 -8.54
N VAL A 194 21.90 -10.27 -8.82
CA VAL A 194 20.77 -10.54 -9.69
C VAL A 194 20.80 -9.55 -10.85
N LEU A 195 20.73 -10.05 -12.09
CA LEU A 195 20.82 -9.23 -13.28
C LEU A 195 19.47 -8.53 -13.55
N ARG A 196 19.45 -7.20 -13.64
CA ARG A 196 18.26 -6.41 -13.93
C ARG A 196 18.54 -5.32 -14.95
N ASP A 197 17.57 -5.09 -15.81
CA ASP A 197 17.53 -3.93 -16.70
C ASP A 197 16.44 -2.99 -16.19
N LEU A 198 16.87 -1.91 -15.51
CA LEU A 198 15.95 -0.97 -14.87
C LEU A 198 15.06 -0.25 -15.89
N PHE A 199 15.55 0.02 -17.09
CA PHE A 199 14.87 0.86 -18.08
C PHE A 199 14.35 0.08 -19.29
N TYR A 200 14.59 -1.23 -19.33
CA TYR A 200 14.28 -2.09 -20.48
C TYR A 200 14.95 -1.59 -21.78
N ASP A 201 16.14 -1.01 -21.67
CA ASP A 201 16.89 -0.40 -22.78
C ASP A 201 18.04 -1.30 -23.29
N GLY A 202 18.20 -2.50 -22.71
CA GLY A 202 19.25 -3.46 -23.00
C GLY A 202 20.48 -3.34 -22.09
N ASN A 203 20.55 -2.35 -21.19
CA ASN A 203 21.73 -2.10 -20.34
C ASN A 203 21.59 -2.75 -18.96
N ALA A 204 21.49 -4.08 -18.93
CA ALA A 204 21.34 -4.83 -17.69
C ALA A 204 22.56 -4.73 -16.77
N LYS A 205 22.32 -4.60 -15.46
CA LYS A 205 23.34 -4.52 -14.40
C LYS A 205 23.04 -5.51 -13.30
N PHE A 206 24.09 -5.93 -12.60
CA PHE A 206 23.94 -6.75 -11.40
C PHE A 206 23.56 -5.86 -10.21
N GLU A 207 22.42 -6.14 -9.59
CA GLU A 207 21.95 -5.54 -8.34
C GLU A 207 22.04 -6.60 -7.21
N PRO A 208 22.23 -6.20 -5.94
CA PRO A 208 22.20 -7.15 -4.82
C PRO A 208 20.83 -7.84 -4.70
N GLY A 209 20.83 -9.16 -4.51
CA GLY A 209 19.62 -9.95 -4.31
C GLY A 209 19.03 -9.76 -2.90
N ALA A 210 17.71 -9.81 -2.80
CA ALA A 210 17.00 -9.72 -1.53
C ALA A 210 15.69 -10.52 -1.55
N VAL A 211 15.21 -10.87 -0.36
CA VAL A 211 13.90 -11.47 -0.12
C VAL A 211 13.16 -10.61 0.90
N VAL A 212 11.91 -10.27 0.59
CA VAL A 212 10.99 -9.66 1.56
C VAL A 212 9.94 -10.68 1.98
N CYS A 213 9.76 -10.86 3.29
CA CYS A 213 8.66 -11.66 3.83
C CYS A 213 7.43 -10.75 4.02
N ARG A 214 6.43 -10.93 3.16
CA ARG A 214 5.14 -10.26 3.21
C ARG A 214 4.19 -11.04 4.11
N VAL A 215 3.32 -10.32 4.82
CA VAL A 215 2.32 -10.88 5.73
C VAL A 215 0.96 -10.28 5.43
N ALA A 216 -0.06 -11.12 5.25
CA ALA A 216 -1.44 -10.67 5.02
C ALA A 216 -2.43 -11.72 5.53
N PRO A 217 -3.69 -11.37 5.83
CA PRO A 217 -4.70 -12.36 6.14
C PRO A 217 -4.99 -13.28 4.95
N SER A 218 -4.91 -12.73 3.73
CA SER A 218 -4.82 -13.51 2.51
C SER A 218 -4.16 -12.77 1.35
N PHE A 219 -3.53 -13.52 0.44
CA PHE A 219 -3.03 -13.03 -0.85
C PHE A 219 -3.96 -13.32 -2.04
N VAL A 220 -5.20 -13.80 -1.80
CA VAL A 220 -6.21 -13.97 -2.86
C VAL A 220 -6.57 -12.64 -3.51
N ARG A 221 -6.76 -12.67 -4.83
CA ARG A 221 -6.86 -11.50 -5.69
C ARG A 221 -8.08 -11.57 -6.59
N PHE A 222 -8.47 -10.47 -7.22
CA PHE A 222 -9.54 -10.52 -8.23
C PHE A 222 -9.15 -11.45 -9.38
N GLY A 223 -7.87 -11.41 -9.76
CA GLY A 223 -7.26 -12.32 -10.73
C GLY A 223 -7.41 -13.83 -10.45
N THR A 224 -7.54 -14.22 -9.18
CA THR A 224 -7.75 -15.61 -8.74
C THR A 224 -9.11 -16.14 -9.22
N PHE A 225 -10.13 -15.28 -9.28
CA PHE A 225 -11.46 -15.61 -9.81
C PHE A 225 -11.51 -15.52 -11.33
N GLN A 226 -10.80 -14.56 -11.90
CA GLN A 226 -10.87 -14.28 -13.34
C GLN A 226 -10.24 -15.36 -14.20
N LEU A 227 -9.12 -15.95 -13.76
CA LEU A 227 -8.45 -17.01 -14.54
C LEU A 227 -9.36 -18.21 -14.80
N PRO A 228 -9.95 -18.86 -13.78
CA PRO A 228 -10.86 -19.97 -14.03
C PRO A 228 -12.10 -19.56 -14.83
N ALA A 229 -12.68 -18.38 -14.55
CA ALA A 229 -13.82 -17.86 -15.32
C ALA A 229 -13.48 -17.69 -16.82
N SER A 230 -12.28 -17.19 -17.14
CA SER A 230 -11.83 -17.00 -18.52
C SER A 230 -11.60 -18.31 -19.29
N ARG A 231 -11.32 -19.41 -18.57
CA ARG A 231 -11.05 -20.72 -19.16
C ARG A 231 -12.31 -21.54 -19.37
N GLY A 232 -13.33 -21.34 -18.55
CA GLY A 232 -14.57 -22.12 -18.58
C GLY A 232 -14.35 -23.61 -18.29
N GLY A 233 -15.29 -24.44 -18.74
CA GLY A 233 -15.23 -25.89 -18.55
C GLY A 233 -15.13 -26.29 -17.07
N ASP A 234 -14.25 -27.24 -16.76
CA ASP A 234 -14.03 -27.70 -15.39
C ASP A 234 -13.39 -26.66 -14.47
N ASP A 235 -12.58 -25.73 -15.01
CA ASP A 235 -11.96 -24.65 -14.22
C ASP A 235 -13.02 -23.71 -13.64
N MET A 236 -14.21 -23.59 -14.25
CA MET A 236 -15.27 -22.70 -13.76
C MET A 236 -15.68 -23.00 -12.31
N LYS A 237 -15.62 -24.27 -11.90
CA LYS A 237 -15.93 -24.69 -10.52
C LYS A 237 -14.99 -24.06 -9.49
N LEU A 238 -13.76 -23.71 -9.89
CA LEU A 238 -12.77 -23.07 -9.02
C LEU A 238 -13.21 -21.67 -8.57
N VAL A 239 -14.02 -20.96 -9.36
CA VAL A 239 -14.57 -19.64 -8.97
C VAL A 239 -15.41 -19.79 -7.72
N LYS A 240 -16.34 -20.75 -7.71
CA LYS A 240 -17.19 -21.05 -6.56
C LYS A 240 -16.38 -21.52 -5.36
N MET A 241 -15.42 -22.43 -5.56
CA MET A 241 -14.57 -22.94 -4.49
C MET A 241 -13.75 -21.81 -3.84
N THR A 242 -13.21 -20.90 -4.65
CA THR A 242 -12.48 -19.72 -4.15
C THR A 242 -13.42 -18.79 -3.38
N ALA A 243 -14.63 -18.52 -3.88
CA ALA A 243 -15.60 -17.67 -3.20
C ALA A 243 -16.04 -18.27 -1.86
N ASP A 244 -16.35 -19.56 -1.82
CA ASP A 244 -16.74 -20.25 -0.58
C ASP A 244 -15.59 -20.25 0.44
N TYR A 245 -14.36 -20.50 0.00
CA TYR A 245 -13.18 -20.44 0.88
C TYR A 245 -12.98 -19.04 1.47
N VAL A 246 -13.00 -18.01 0.62
CA VAL A 246 -12.79 -16.62 1.07
C VAL A 246 -13.92 -16.18 2.01
N ILE A 247 -15.17 -16.53 1.71
CA ILE A 247 -16.31 -16.22 2.58
C ILE A 247 -16.13 -16.88 3.94
N LYS A 248 -15.88 -18.19 3.97
CA LYS A 248 -15.71 -18.96 5.22
C LYS A 248 -14.62 -18.39 6.12
N HIS A 249 -13.44 -18.10 5.56
CA HIS A 249 -12.25 -17.74 6.35
C HIS A 249 -12.05 -16.23 6.57
N HIS A 250 -12.65 -15.37 5.74
CA HIS A 250 -12.40 -13.92 5.78
C HIS A 250 -13.67 -13.05 5.81
N TYR A 251 -14.83 -13.63 5.52
CA TYR A 251 -16.14 -12.98 5.61
C TYR A 251 -17.17 -13.87 6.29
N GLY A 252 -16.77 -14.54 7.38
CA GLY A 252 -17.60 -15.57 8.03
C GLY A 252 -18.98 -15.05 8.48
N HIS A 253 -19.12 -13.74 8.70
CA HIS A 253 -20.41 -13.11 8.98
C HIS A 253 -21.41 -13.17 7.81
N LEU A 254 -20.95 -13.47 6.59
CA LEU A 254 -21.79 -13.61 5.39
C LEU A 254 -22.20 -15.06 5.09
N GLU A 255 -21.65 -16.05 5.80
CA GLU A 255 -21.81 -17.46 5.41
C GLU A 255 -23.27 -17.96 5.46
N ASN A 256 -24.08 -17.37 6.35
CA ASN A 256 -25.49 -17.70 6.53
C ASN A 256 -26.45 -16.74 5.80
N GLU A 257 -25.92 -15.81 4.98
CA GLU A 257 -26.76 -14.90 4.19
C GLU A 257 -27.43 -15.63 3.02
N SER A 258 -28.70 -15.34 2.78
CA SER A 258 -29.48 -15.97 1.69
C SER A 258 -28.88 -15.71 0.30
N GLN A 259 -28.27 -14.54 0.12
CA GLN A 259 -27.59 -14.10 -1.10
C GLN A 259 -26.10 -13.83 -0.81
N LYS A 260 -25.41 -14.80 -0.19
CA LYS A 260 -24.04 -14.63 0.31
C LYS A 260 -23.04 -14.13 -0.73
N TYR A 261 -23.15 -14.53 -2.00
CA TYR A 261 -22.24 -14.10 -3.05
C TYR A 261 -22.46 -12.64 -3.47
N VAL A 262 -23.72 -12.18 -3.48
CA VAL A 262 -24.08 -10.77 -3.71
C VAL A 262 -23.58 -9.91 -2.55
N ALA A 263 -23.81 -10.36 -1.30
CA ALA A 263 -23.31 -9.68 -0.11
C ALA A 263 -21.77 -9.61 -0.09
N PHE A 264 -21.11 -10.70 -0.47
CA PHE A 264 -19.66 -10.78 -0.62
C PHE A 264 -19.13 -9.77 -1.66
N LEU A 265 -19.67 -9.78 -2.88
CA LEU A 265 -19.28 -8.82 -3.92
C LEU A 265 -19.46 -7.37 -3.44
N LYS A 266 -20.61 -7.06 -2.85
CA LYS A 266 -20.92 -5.73 -2.31
C LYS A 266 -19.89 -5.30 -1.26
N GLU A 267 -19.52 -6.18 -0.33
CA GLU A 267 -18.53 -5.86 0.70
C GLU A 267 -17.11 -5.66 0.11
N VAL A 268 -16.70 -6.50 -0.84
CA VAL A 268 -15.42 -6.33 -1.57
C VAL A 268 -15.40 -4.99 -2.31
N THR A 269 -16.50 -4.63 -2.96
CA THR A 269 -16.65 -3.34 -3.65
C THR A 269 -16.55 -2.15 -2.68
N VAL A 270 -17.26 -2.21 -1.55
CA VAL A 270 -17.22 -1.17 -0.50
C VAL A 270 -15.81 -1.03 0.07
N ARG A 271 -15.13 -2.14 0.40
CA ARG A 271 -13.75 -2.13 0.91
C ARG A 271 -12.78 -1.52 -0.11
N THR A 272 -12.96 -1.85 -1.39
CA THR A 272 -12.16 -1.28 -2.48
C THR A 272 -12.38 0.23 -2.63
N ALA A 273 -13.62 0.71 -2.57
CA ALA A 273 -13.94 2.14 -2.61
C ALA A 273 -13.30 2.90 -1.44
N LYS A 274 -13.36 2.35 -0.23
CA LYS A 274 -12.71 2.88 0.97
C LYS A 274 -11.19 2.94 0.80
N LEU A 275 -10.58 1.88 0.31
CA LEU A 275 -9.13 1.82 0.06
C LEU A 275 -8.68 2.89 -0.95
N VAL A 276 -9.39 3.03 -2.07
CA VAL A 276 -9.04 4.05 -3.06
C VAL A 276 -9.22 5.46 -2.49
N SER A 277 -10.25 5.70 -1.66
CA SER A 277 -10.42 7.00 -0.99
C SER A 277 -9.22 7.35 -0.07
N TRP A 278 -8.62 6.34 0.57
CA TRP A 278 -7.41 6.51 1.37
C TRP A 278 -6.22 6.90 0.50
N TRP A 279 -6.02 6.22 -0.63
CA TRP A 279 -4.95 6.55 -1.58
C TRP A 279 -5.06 8.01 -2.06
N GLN A 280 -6.28 8.47 -2.38
CA GLN A 280 -6.51 9.87 -2.73
C GLN A 280 -6.21 10.81 -1.54
N ALA A 281 -6.55 10.42 -0.32
CA ALA A 281 -6.35 11.27 0.86
C ALA A 281 -4.86 11.50 1.22
N VAL A 282 -4.01 10.51 0.98
CA VAL A 282 -2.57 10.56 1.30
C VAL A 282 -1.68 10.81 0.09
N GLY A 283 -2.26 11.03 -1.10
CA GLY A 283 -1.50 11.31 -2.32
C GLY A 283 -0.71 10.10 -2.82
N PHE A 284 -1.18 8.88 -2.55
CA PHE A 284 -0.52 7.65 -2.98
C PHE A 284 -0.98 7.25 -4.38
N VAL A 285 -0.04 6.94 -5.26
CA VAL A 285 -0.28 6.34 -6.58
C VAL A 285 0.33 4.94 -6.60
N HIS A 286 -0.51 3.93 -6.79
CA HIS A 286 -0.07 2.54 -6.84
C HIS A 286 0.77 2.22 -8.09
N GLY A 287 0.45 2.86 -9.22
CA GLY A 287 1.17 2.76 -10.49
C GLY A 287 0.94 1.49 -11.32
N VAL A 288 0.35 0.43 -10.75
CA VAL A 288 0.03 -0.83 -11.46
C VAL A 288 -1.27 -1.45 -10.92
N LEU A 289 -2.41 -0.77 -11.10
CA LEU A 289 -3.72 -1.23 -10.63
C LEU A 289 -4.37 -2.24 -11.59
N ASN A 290 -3.61 -3.26 -11.97
CA ASN A 290 -4.13 -4.42 -12.69
C ASN A 290 -5.05 -5.24 -11.77
N THR A 291 -5.95 -6.06 -12.33
CA THR A 291 -6.85 -6.89 -11.50
C THR A 291 -6.12 -7.97 -10.71
N ASP A 292 -4.94 -8.40 -11.14
CA ASP A 292 -4.05 -9.26 -10.37
C ASP A 292 -3.36 -8.53 -9.20
N ASN A 293 -3.48 -7.21 -9.07
CA ASN A 293 -3.00 -6.45 -7.91
C ASN A 293 -4.14 -5.90 -7.05
N MET A 294 -5.36 -6.42 -7.22
CA MET A 294 -6.50 -6.07 -6.38
C MET A 294 -6.72 -7.19 -5.37
N SER A 295 -6.44 -6.90 -4.09
CA SER A 295 -6.71 -7.83 -2.98
C SER A 295 -8.21 -8.05 -2.84
N ILE A 296 -8.62 -9.31 -2.64
CA ILE A 296 -10.02 -9.62 -2.36
C ILE A 296 -10.50 -8.99 -1.04
N LEU A 297 -9.58 -8.68 -0.12
CA LEU A 297 -9.86 -8.13 1.21
C LEU A 297 -9.84 -6.59 1.27
N GLY A 298 -9.54 -5.91 0.16
CA GLY A 298 -9.38 -4.46 0.12
C GLY A 298 -8.09 -3.97 0.79
N LEU A 299 -6.98 -4.68 0.58
CA LEU A 299 -5.64 -4.30 1.02
C LEU A 299 -4.81 -3.71 -0.12
N THR A 300 -3.98 -2.71 0.16
CA THR A 300 -2.86 -2.34 -0.73
C THR A 300 -1.89 -3.51 -0.80
N VAL A 301 -1.53 -3.93 -2.02
CA VAL A 301 -0.74 -5.15 -2.26
C VAL A 301 0.18 -4.97 -3.47
N ASP A 302 1.34 -5.61 -3.46
CA ASP A 302 2.34 -5.56 -4.54
C ASP A 302 2.87 -4.15 -4.87
N TYR A 303 3.70 -3.66 -3.95
CA TYR A 303 4.46 -2.42 -4.08
C TYR A 303 5.55 -2.55 -5.16
N GLY A 304 5.19 -2.22 -6.40
CA GLY A 304 6.12 -2.10 -7.53
C GLY A 304 6.53 -0.64 -7.77
N PRO A 305 6.21 -0.08 -8.95
CA PRO A 305 6.44 1.33 -9.22
C PRO A 305 5.33 2.19 -8.61
N TYR A 306 5.27 2.29 -7.29
CA TYR A 306 4.38 3.19 -6.56
C TYR A 306 5.06 4.53 -6.23
N GLY A 307 4.29 5.54 -5.85
CA GLY A 307 4.83 6.82 -5.44
C GLY A 307 3.86 7.61 -4.56
N PHE A 308 4.39 8.23 -3.52
CA PHE A 308 3.70 9.31 -2.81
C PHE A 308 3.99 10.62 -3.55
N MET A 309 2.94 11.36 -3.83
CA MET A 309 3.02 12.61 -4.55
C MET A 309 3.77 13.66 -3.74
N ASP A 310 4.91 14.13 -4.26
CA ASP A 310 5.62 15.29 -3.73
C ASP A 310 4.85 16.56 -4.13
N LYS A 311 5.02 17.03 -5.37
CA LYS A 311 4.27 18.14 -5.95
C LYS A 311 2.90 17.69 -6.44
N PHE A 312 1.87 18.49 -6.21
CA PHE A 312 0.53 18.13 -6.64
C PHE A 312 0.38 18.09 -8.16
N ASP A 313 0.11 16.91 -8.72
CA ASP A 313 -0.22 16.70 -10.12
C ASP A 313 -1.29 15.60 -10.25
N LEU A 314 -2.45 15.98 -10.81
CA LEU A 314 -3.56 15.06 -11.04
C LEU A 314 -3.18 13.90 -11.99
N MET A 315 -2.23 14.13 -12.89
CA MET A 315 -1.76 13.17 -13.87
C MET A 315 -0.48 12.46 -13.43
N TYR A 316 -0.04 12.65 -12.17
CA TYR A 316 1.13 11.99 -11.63
C TYR A 316 1.00 10.47 -11.73
N THR A 317 2.00 9.84 -12.33
CA THR A 317 2.24 8.40 -12.28
C THR A 317 3.74 8.18 -12.13
N PRO A 318 4.18 7.37 -11.16
CA PRO A 318 5.60 7.03 -10.95
C PRO A 318 6.09 5.93 -11.91
N ASN A 319 5.18 5.25 -12.60
CA ASN A 319 5.48 4.09 -13.42
C ASN A 319 5.82 4.50 -14.86
N MET A 320 7.07 4.27 -15.28
CA MET A 320 7.51 4.62 -16.64
C MET A 320 6.74 3.91 -17.75
N THR A 321 6.29 2.69 -17.50
CA THR A 321 5.51 1.91 -18.47
C THR A 321 4.10 2.48 -18.65
N ASP A 322 3.64 3.32 -17.71
CA ASP A 322 2.36 4.00 -17.76
C ASP A 322 2.46 5.45 -18.29
N PHE A 323 3.64 5.92 -18.72
CA PHE A 323 3.79 7.33 -19.14
C PHE A 323 2.98 7.70 -20.39
N GLN A 324 2.84 6.77 -21.34
CA GLN A 324 2.09 7.03 -22.58
C GLN A 324 0.58 7.05 -22.35
N GLY A 325 0.05 6.13 -21.52
CA GLY A 325 -1.38 5.98 -21.30
C GLY A 325 -1.91 6.68 -20.05
N ARG A 326 -1.06 6.86 -19.03
CA ARG A 326 -1.40 7.40 -17.69
C ARG A 326 -2.64 6.73 -17.10
N ARG A 327 -2.83 5.44 -17.40
CA ARG A 327 -4.01 4.67 -16.99
C ARG A 327 -4.12 4.63 -15.48
N TYR A 328 -2.99 4.55 -14.78
CA TYR A 328 -2.93 4.42 -13.33
C TYR A 328 -2.46 5.69 -12.63
N ALA A 329 -2.54 6.84 -13.30
CA ALA A 329 -2.28 8.14 -12.68
C ALA A 329 -3.23 8.43 -11.51
N TYR A 330 -2.81 9.30 -10.59
CA TYR A 330 -3.53 9.66 -9.38
C TYR A 330 -5.03 9.91 -9.59
N ARG A 331 -5.40 10.75 -10.57
CA ARG A 331 -6.79 11.07 -10.90
C ARG A 331 -7.62 9.84 -11.31
N ASN A 332 -7.01 8.86 -11.95
CA ASN A 332 -7.70 7.74 -12.60
C ASN A 332 -7.91 6.54 -11.65
N GLN A 333 -7.19 6.46 -10.53
CA GLN A 333 -7.31 5.35 -9.57
C GLN A 333 -8.76 5.04 -9.12
N PRO A 334 -9.64 6.03 -8.88
CA PRO A 334 -11.06 5.80 -8.57
C PRO A 334 -11.82 5.07 -9.66
N GLU A 335 -11.67 5.49 -10.91
CA GLU A 335 -12.37 4.86 -12.04
C GLU A 335 -11.82 3.45 -12.31
N ILE A 336 -10.50 3.28 -12.19
CA ILE A 336 -9.87 1.97 -12.32
C ILE A 336 -10.30 1.02 -11.20
N GLY A 337 -10.46 1.50 -9.97
CA GLY A 337 -10.97 0.72 -8.85
C GLY A 337 -12.38 0.17 -9.12
N LEU A 338 -13.27 1.01 -9.66
CA LEU A 338 -14.60 0.59 -10.12
C LEU A 338 -14.51 -0.44 -11.24
N TRP A 339 -13.72 -0.15 -12.28
CA TRP A 339 -13.54 -1.06 -13.41
C TRP A 339 -13.05 -2.45 -12.97
N ASN A 340 -12.10 -2.49 -12.03
CA ASN A 340 -11.62 -3.74 -11.45
C ASN A 340 -12.72 -4.50 -10.67
N CYS A 341 -13.59 -3.80 -9.95
CA CYS A 341 -14.75 -4.41 -9.27
C CYS A 341 -15.73 -5.03 -10.27
N VAL A 342 -16.00 -4.34 -11.40
CA VAL A 342 -16.82 -4.88 -12.50
C VAL A 342 -16.18 -6.15 -13.07
N MET A 343 -14.86 -6.19 -13.24
CA MET A 343 -14.18 -7.38 -13.74
C MET A 343 -14.21 -8.56 -12.75
N LEU A 344 -14.33 -8.32 -11.44
CA LEU A 344 -14.60 -9.36 -10.45
C LEU A 344 -16.05 -9.84 -10.55
N ALA A 345 -17.01 -8.91 -10.63
CA ALA A 345 -18.43 -9.21 -10.77
C ALA A 345 -18.70 -10.11 -11.99
N ASN A 346 -18.07 -9.83 -13.13
CA ASN A 346 -18.14 -10.64 -14.34
C ASN A 346 -17.67 -12.09 -14.11
N ALA A 347 -16.62 -12.30 -13.31
CA ALA A 347 -16.14 -13.64 -13.00
C ALA A 347 -17.14 -14.43 -12.13
N LEU A 348 -17.77 -13.77 -11.15
CA LEU A 348 -18.80 -14.38 -10.30
C LEU A 348 -20.09 -14.68 -11.09
N TYR A 349 -20.52 -13.75 -11.96
CA TYR A 349 -21.65 -13.94 -12.86
C TYR A 349 -21.42 -15.10 -13.84
N ALA A 350 -20.23 -15.19 -14.45
CA ALA A 350 -19.89 -16.27 -15.36
C ALA A 350 -19.92 -17.66 -14.70
N ALA A 351 -19.74 -17.71 -13.37
CA ALA A 351 -19.82 -18.92 -12.56
C ALA A 351 -21.22 -19.19 -11.99
N ASP A 352 -22.24 -18.45 -12.42
CA ASP A 352 -23.64 -18.59 -11.98
C ASP A 352 -23.81 -18.46 -10.46
N LEU A 353 -23.00 -17.59 -9.83
CA LEU A 353 -23.05 -17.34 -8.39
C LEU A 353 -23.99 -16.19 -8.01
N LEU A 354 -24.36 -15.36 -8.98
CA LEU A 354 -25.24 -14.21 -8.84
C LEU A 354 -25.80 -13.83 -10.21
N GLY A 355 -26.97 -13.19 -10.23
CA GLY A 355 -27.60 -12.65 -11.44
C GLY A 355 -26.98 -11.32 -11.88
N GLN A 356 -27.27 -10.92 -13.13
CA GLN A 356 -26.75 -9.66 -13.69
C GLN A 356 -27.22 -8.42 -12.92
N GLU A 357 -28.50 -8.37 -12.55
CA GLU A 357 -29.07 -7.25 -11.78
C GLU A 357 -28.45 -7.18 -10.38
N GLU A 358 -28.27 -8.34 -9.73
CA GLU A 358 -27.63 -8.44 -8.41
C GLU A 358 -26.14 -8.01 -8.47
N ALA A 359 -25.44 -8.35 -9.55
CA ALA A 359 -24.06 -7.92 -9.80
C ALA A 359 -23.98 -6.38 -9.88
N GLN A 360 -24.88 -5.78 -10.65
CA GLN A 360 -24.94 -4.34 -10.85
C GLN A 360 -25.23 -3.63 -9.52
N GLU A 361 -26.24 -4.08 -8.77
CA GLU A 361 -26.60 -3.50 -7.47
C GLU A 361 -25.42 -3.57 -6.47
N ALA A 362 -24.71 -4.70 -6.43
CA ALA A 362 -23.54 -4.85 -5.57
C ALA A 362 -22.41 -3.88 -5.94
N VAL A 363 -22.17 -3.68 -7.24
CA VAL A 363 -21.12 -2.76 -7.75
C VAL A 363 -21.53 -1.29 -7.60
N ASP A 364 -22.80 -0.94 -7.70
CA ASP A 364 -23.31 0.43 -7.56
C ASP A 364 -22.98 1.04 -6.19
N ALA A 365 -22.81 0.21 -5.16
CA ALA A 365 -22.35 0.63 -3.83
C ALA A 365 -20.97 1.32 -3.87
N TYR A 366 -20.15 1.07 -4.91
CA TYR A 366 -18.84 1.67 -5.08
C TYR A 366 -18.91 3.20 -5.12
N GLY A 367 -19.73 3.75 -6.01
CA GLY A 367 -19.76 5.19 -6.30
C GLY A 367 -20.19 6.00 -5.08
N GLN A 368 -21.26 5.56 -4.42
CA GLN A 368 -21.76 6.19 -3.20
C GLN A 368 -20.76 6.10 -2.04
N THR A 369 -20.13 4.94 -1.85
CA THR A 369 -19.11 4.74 -0.80
C THR A 369 -17.91 5.63 -1.05
N LEU A 370 -17.36 5.59 -2.27
CA LEU A 370 -16.19 6.38 -2.65
C LEU A 370 -16.44 7.87 -2.45
N GLN A 371 -17.60 8.38 -2.89
CA GLN A 371 -17.96 9.79 -2.73
C GLN A 371 -18.05 10.17 -1.25
N THR A 372 -18.73 9.36 -0.43
CA THR A 372 -18.90 9.62 1.00
C THR A 372 -17.55 9.66 1.72
N GLU A 373 -16.72 8.64 1.47
CA GLU A 373 -15.40 8.49 2.11
C GLU A 373 -14.42 9.57 1.65
N TYR A 374 -14.36 9.86 0.35
CA TYR A 374 -13.52 10.93 -0.20
C TYR A 374 -13.92 12.29 0.38
N ASN A 375 -15.21 12.62 0.38
CA ASN A 375 -15.73 13.88 0.90
C ASN A 375 -15.41 14.03 2.39
N GLY A 376 -15.65 12.99 3.19
CA GLY A 376 -15.32 12.98 4.62
C GLY A 376 -13.83 13.18 4.88
N ARG A 377 -12.96 12.51 4.10
CA ARG A 377 -11.51 12.65 4.21
C ARG A 377 -11.04 14.05 3.83
N MET A 378 -11.50 14.60 2.72
CA MET A 378 -11.12 15.96 2.31
C MET A 378 -11.61 17.02 3.29
N ALA A 379 -12.83 16.88 3.83
CA ALA A 379 -13.34 17.75 4.88
C ALA A 379 -12.43 17.71 6.12
N ALA A 380 -12.09 16.51 6.59
CA ALA A 380 -11.21 16.33 7.75
C ALA A 380 -9.81 16.93 7.52
N LYS A 381 -9.22 16.74 6.33
CA LYS A 381 -7.92 17.34 5.97
C LYS A 381 -7.95 18.87 5.97
N LEU A 382 -9.08 19.47 5.58
CA LEU A 382 -9.32 20.91 5.66
C LEU A 382 -9.83 21.35 7.05
N GLY A 383 -9.98 20.46 8.03
CA GLY A 383 -10.51 20.81 9.34
C GLY A 383 -11.98 21.27 9.33
N LEU A 384 -12.71 20.96 8.27
CA LEU A 384 -14.12 21.32 8.07
C LEU A 384 -15.06 20.27 8.66
N LEU A 385 -16.22 20.70 9.15
CA LEU A 385 -17.29 19.81 9.62
C LEU A 385 -18.00 19.09 8.47
N SER A 386 -17.96 19.66 7.26
CA SER A 386 -18.59 19.10 6.07
C SER A 386 -17.78 19.40 4.82
N TYR A 387 -17.91 18.55 3.80
CA TYR A 387 -17.19 18.71 2.54
C TYR A 387 -17.65 19.99 1.82
N ASP A 388 -16.68 20.82 1.45
CA ASP A 388 -16.88 22.03 0.66
C ASP A 388 -16.19 21.87 -0.69
N ARG A 389 -16.99 21.63 -1.74
CA ARG A 389 -16.49 21.32 -3.07
C ARG A 389 -15.68 22.46 -3.65
N ASP A 390 -16.14 23.69 -3.49
CA ASP A 390 -15.53 24.85 -4.15
C ASP A 390 -14.16 25.15 -3.52
N LEU A 391 -14.06 25.09 -2.19
CA LEU A 391 -12.77 25.22 -1.50
C LEU A 391 -11.77 24.14 -1.91
N VAL A 392 -12.19 22.88 -2.02
CA VAL A 392 -11.30 21.77 -2.42
C VAL A 392 -10.85 21.93 -3.87
N VAL A 393 -11.75 22.24 -4.79
CA VAL A 393 -11.43 22.42 -6.21
C VAL A 393 -10.49 23.61 -6.42
N GLU A 394 -10.76 24.74 -5.76
CA GLU A 394 -9.89 25.92 -5.86
C GLU A 394 -8.51 25.67 -5.23
N LEU A 395 -8.44 24.99 -4.08
CA LEU A 395 -7.16 24.60 -3.48
C LEU A 395 -6.33 23.72 -4.43
N PHE A 396 -6.94 22.68 -5.00
CA PHE A 396 -6.25 21.80 -5.94
C PHE A 396 -5.79 22.53 -7.20
N LYS A 397 -6.56 23.49 -7.69
CA LYS A 397 -6.13 24.35 -8.80
C LYS A 397 -4.89 25.16 -8.43
N LEU A 398 -4.88 25.80 -7.25
CA LEU A 398 -3.72 26.54 -6.76
C LEU A 398 -2.49 25.65 -6.60
N MET A 399 -2.66 24.50 -5.95
CA MET A 399 -1.58 23.53 -5.75
C MET A 399 -0.99 23.03 -7.07
N TYR A 400 -1.81 22.82 -8.09
CA TYR A 400 -1.37 22.37 -9.41
C TYR A 400 -0.60 23.46 -10.16
N GLU A 401 -1.15 24.67 -10.24
CA GLU A 401 -0.54 25.79 -10.97
C GLU A 401 0.77 26.27 -10.32
N ASP A 402 0.87 26.16 -9.00
CA ASP A 402 2.04 26.61 -8.23
C ASP A 402 2.96 25.47 -7.78
N GLU A 403 2.69 24.23 -8.21
CA GLU A 403 3.48 23.03 -7.88
C GLU A 403 3.68 22.81 -6.37
N ALA A 404 2.65 23.11 -5.57
CA ALA A 404 2.72 23.01 -4.12
C ALA A 404 2.88 21.54 -3.67
N ASP A 405 3.64 21.33 -2.60
CA ASP A 405 3.81 20.01 -2.00
C ASP A 405 2.48 19.49 -1.43
N PHE A 406 2.05 18.29 -1.83
CA PHE A 406 0.75 17.74 -1.44
C PHE A 406 0.64 17.58 0.08
N THR A 407 1.61 16.88 0.68
CA THR A 407 1.58 16.52 2.11
C THR A 407 1.72 17.75 2.99
N ASN A 408 2.72 18.58 2.71
CA ASN A 408 3.08 19.76 3.50
C ASN A 408 2.05 20.87 3.32
N THR A 409 1.35 20.98 2.18
CA THR A 409 0.24 21.94 2.03
C THR A 409 -0.85 21.61 3.04
N PHE A 410 -1.34 20.36 3.05
CA PHE A 410 -2.38 19.96 3.99
C PHE A 410 -1.94 20.05 5.45
N ARG A 411 -0.68 19.69 5.76
CA ARG A 411 -0.13 19.87 7.11
C ARG A 411 -0.06 21.35 7.50
N ALA A 412 0.35 22.23 6.59
CA ALA A 412 0.44 23.67 6.83
C ALA A 412 -0.92 24.33 7.05
N LEU A 413 -2.01 23.81 6.48
CA LEU A 413 -3.35 24.34 6.70
C LEU A 413 -3.82 24.24 8.15
N GLY A 414 -3.25 23.34 8.95
CA GLY A 414 -3.49 23.26 10.39
C GLY A 414 -3.08 24.51 11.15
N SER A 415 -2.09 25.29 10.66
CA SER A 415 -1.64 26.53 11.30
C SER A 415 -2.43 27.78 10.91
N VAL A 416 -3.38 27.66 9.97
CA VAL A 416 -4.22 28.79 9.56
C VAL A 416 -5.27 29.03 10.64
N THR A 417 -5.33 30.24 11.21
CA THR A 417 -6.33 30.65 12.20
C THR A 417 -7.63 31.15 11.55
N SER A 418 -8.76 30.99 12.22
CA SER A 418 -10.09 31.43 11.73
C SER A 418 -10.25 32.96 11.74
N THR A 419 -9.54 33.64 12.63
CA THR A 419 -9.33 35.09 12.56
C THR A 419 -8.09 35.38 11.74
N SER A 420 -8.10 36.45 10.94
CA SER A 420 -6.84 37.04 10.50
C SER A 420 -6.06 37.40 11.76
N SER A 421 -4.86 36.87 11.94
CA SER A 421 -3.92 37.52 12.85
C SER A 421 -3.74 38.93 12.30
N ASP A 422 -4.34 39.90 12.98
CA ASP A 422 -4.34 41.31 12.60
C ASP A 422 -2.94 41.78 12.23
N GLY A 423 -2.80 42.38 11.05
CA GLY A 423 -2.25 43.74 10.94
C GLY A 423 -0.80 44.03 11.33
N THR A 424 0.04 43.09 11.81
CA THR A 424 1.49 43.35 11.85
C THR A 424 2.11 42.98 10.52
N SER A 425 1.79 43.78 9.51
CA SER A 425 2.73 44.05 8.43
C SER A 425 3.99 44.65 9.07
N HIS A 426 4.93 43.80 9.49
CA HIS A 426 6.31 44.22 9.60
C HIS A 426 6.75 44.55 8.18
N LYS A 427 6.57 45.83 7.80
CA LYS A 427 7.30 46.47 6.71
C LYS A 427 8.77 46.58 7.15
N ASP A 428 9.45 45.46 7.29
CA ASP A 428 10.89 45.45 7.38
C ASP A 428 11.42 45.31 5.95
N GLN A 429 11.92 46.41 5.42
CA GLN A 429 12.79 46.49 4.24
C GLN A 429 12.27 45.77 2.96
N GLY A 430 11.31 46.38 2.27
CA GLY A 430 11.17 46.25 0.81
C GLY A 430 10.68 44.91 0.23
N VAL A 431 10.33 43.92 1.06
CA VAL A 431 9.69 42.67 0.62
C VAL A 431 8.29 42.61 1.20
N THR A 432 7.26 42.67 0.35
CA THR A 432 5.88 42.37 0.75
C THR A 432 5.82 40.92 1.19
N THR A 433 5.77 40.68 2.50
CA THR A 433 5.48 39.36 3.05
C THR A 433 4.05 39.00 2.71
N SER A 434 3.90 38.06 1.78
CA SER A 434 2.62 37.49 1.36
C SER A 434 1.71 37.12 2.54
N GLY A 435 0.39 37.25 2.39
CA GLY A 435 -0.62 36.83 3.36
C GLY A 435 -0.73 35.31 3.61
N LEU A 436 0.17 34.51 3.03
CA LEU A 436 0.39 33.09 3.31
C LEU A 436 1.07 32.91 4.67
N THR A 437 0.70 31.87 5.42
CA THR A 437 1.44 31.49 6.64
C THR A 437 2.86 31.03 6.27
N PRO A 438 3.86 31.14 7.17
CA PRO A 438 5.21 30.67 6.89
C PRO A 438 5.26 29.20 6.45
N GLN A 439 4.46 28.34 7.08
CA GLN A 439 4.40 26.91 6.73
C GLN A 439 3.83 26.69 5.33
N LEU A 440 2.78 27.42 4.96
CA LEU A 440 2.18 27.29 3.63
C LEU A 440 3.10 27.85 2.56
N ARG A 441 3.86 28.93 2.87
CA ARG A 441 4.91 29.44 1.99
C ARG A 441 6.01 28.40 1.73
N THR A 442 6.45 27.67 2.76
CA THR A 442 7.40 26.56 2.60
C THR A 442 6.81 25.43 1.75
N ALA A 443 5.53 25.09 1.93
CA ALA A 443 4.87 24.05 1.13
C ALA A 443 4.74 24.41 -0.35
N VAL A 444 4.51 25.69 -0.68
CA VAL A 444 4.40 26.16 -2.06
C VAL A 444 5.77 26.23 -2.77
N ASN A 445 6.89 26.23 -2.04
CA ASN A 445 8.28 26.08 -2.51
C ASN A 445 8.64 26.67 -3.90
N LYS A 446 8.02 27.79 -4.27
CA LYS A 446 8.15 28.47 -5.56
C LYS A 446 8.00 29.97 -5.35
N ILE A 447 8.76 30.74 -6.14
CA ILE A 447 8.58 32.19 -6.19
C ILE A 447 7.29 32.46 -6.95
N LEU A 448 6.30 33.02 -6.25
CA LEU A 448 5.00 33.35 -6.83
C LEU A 448 5.04 34.74 -7.46
N THR A 449 4.29 34.94 -8.55
CA THR A 449 3.99 36.28 -9.04
C THR A 449 2.94 36.94 -8.14
N ALA A 450 2.83 38.27 -8.18
CA ALA A 450 1.85 39.02 -7.40
C ALA A 450 0.40 38.51 -7.61
N ASP A 451 0.03 38.17 -8.85
CA ASP A 451 -1.30 37.63 -9.16
C ASP A 451 -1.55 36.25 -8.52
N ARG A 452 -0.51 35.41 -8.47
CA ARG A 452 -0.56 34.09 -7.81
C ARG A 452 -0.66 34.24 -6.30
N GLU A 453 0.11 35.14 -5.70
CA GLU A 453 0.01 35.44 -4.26
C GLU A 453 -1.40 35.91 -3.89
N GLN A 454 -1.98 36.82 -4.68
CA GLN A 454 -3.35 37.29 -4.48
C GLN A 454 -4.37 36.14 -4.63
N ALA A 455 -4.15 35.18 -5.52
CA ALA A 455 -5.04 34.02 -5.66
C ALA A 455 -5.05 33.16 -4.39
N TRP A 456 -3.89 32.89 -3.79
CA TRP A 456 -3.79 32.19 -2.51
C TRP A 456 -4.43 32.97 -1.36
N GLU A 457 -4.23 34.29 -1.30
CA GLU A 457 -4.85 35.15 -0.28
C GLU A 457 -6.38 35.17 -0.38
N ARG A 458 -6.92 35.19 -1.61
CA ARG A 458 -8.36 35.08 -1.84
C ARG A 458 -8.90 33.75 -1.32
N TRP A 459 -8.25 32.64 -1.68
CA TRP A 459 -8.66 31.32 -1.21
C TRP A 459 -8.57 31.21 0.33
N LEU A 460 -7.47 31.67 0.94
CA LEU A 460 -7.33 31.70 2.40
C LEU A 460 -8.42 32.54 3.08
N THR A 461 -8.84 33.64 2.46
CA THR A 461 -9.94 34.46 2.97
C THR A 461 -11.26 33.69 2.97
N GLN A 462 -11.58 33.00 1.87
CA GLN A 462 -12.77 32.14 1.80
C GLN A 462 -12.71 31.00 2.83
N TYR A 463 -11.56 30.32 2.92
CA TYR A 463 -11.33 29.26 3.88
C TYR A 463 -11.50 29.74 5.32
N ARG A 464 -10.89 30.86 5.72
CA ARG A 464 -11.07 31.45 7.06
C ARG A 464 -12.52 31.81 7.35
N ASN A 465 -13.24 32.38 6.38
CA ASN A 465 -14.66 32.68 6.54
C ASN A 465 -15.49 31.41 6.80
N LYS A 466 -15.19 30.32 6.08
CA LYS A 466 -15.81 29.01 6.31
C LYS A 466 -15.50 28.48 7.71
N LEU A 467 -14.23 28.50 8.14
CA LEU A 467 -13.81 28.09 9.49
C LEU A 467 -14.55 28.89 10.58
N LYS A 468 -14.65 30.22 10.41
CA LYS A 468 -15.34 31.12 11.33
C LYS A 468 -16.84 30.81 11.41
N ALA A 469 -17.47 30.51 10.28
CA ALA A 469 -18.89 30.15 10.22
C ALA A 469 -19.20 28.83 10.95
N GLU A 470 -18.28 27.86 10.92
CA GLU A 470 -18.44 26.59 11.65
C GLU A 470 -18.18 26.72 13.16
N GLY A 471 -17.48 27.77 13.59
CA GLY A 471 -17.33 28.11 15.01
C GLY A 471 -16.45 27.14 15.81
N ARG A 472 -15.72 26.25 15.15
CA ARG A 472 -14.80 25.31 15.80
C ARG A 472 -13.54 26.04 16.30
N PRO A 473 -13.13 25.88 17.58
CA PRO A 473 -11.90 26.50 18.08
C PRO A 473 -10.66 26.10 17.28
N ASP A 474 -9.77 27.07 17.02
CA ASP A 474 -8.59 26.86 16.17
C ASP A 474 -7.69 25.72 16.67
N GLN A 475 -7.45 25.64 17.99
CA GLN A 475 -6.63 24.59 18.58
C GLN A 475 -7.24 23.19 18.41
N GLU A 476 -8.56 23.06 18.58
CA GLU A 476 -9.27 21.79 18.39
C GLU A 476 -9.31 21.39 16.91
N ARG A 477 -9.46 22.36 16.00
CA ARG A 477 -9.38 22.12 14.56
C ARG A 477 -7.98 21.66 14.18
N GLN A 478 -6.95 22.37 14.61
CA GLN A 478 -5.55 22.03 14.32
C GLN A 478 -5.24 20.61 14.79
N ALA A 479 -5.58 20.25 16.02
CA ALA A 479 -5.35 18.89 16.53
C ALA A 479 -6.06 17.82 15.67
N ALA A 480 -7.27 18.10 15.19
CA ALA A 480 -8.00 17.18 14.31
C ALA A 480 -7.41 17.10 12.90
N GLN A 481 -6.90 18.22 12.36
CA GLN A 481 -6.18 18.23 11.09
C GLN A 481 -4.85 17.47 11.22
N ASP A 482 -4.09 17.71 12.28
CA ASP A 482 -2.80 17.06 12.50
C ASP A 482 -2.94 15.53 12.66
N ALA A 483 -4.06 15.06 13.21
CA ALA A 483 -4.39 13.64 13.32
C ALA A 483 -4.71 12.95 11.97
N VAL A 484 -4.97 13.70 10.89
CA VAL A 484 -5.32 13.14 9.57
C VAL A 484 -4.41 13.63 8.43
N ASN A 485 -3.62 14.68 8.67
CA ASN A 485 -2.63 15.22 7.73
C ASN A 485 -1.23 14.79 8.21
N PRO A 486 -0.63 13.78 7.55
CA PRO A 486 0.68 13.31 7.97
C PRO A 486 1.72 14.41 7.79
N LYS A 487 2.68 14.44 8.70
CA LYS A 487 3.92 15.21 8.57
C LYS A 487 4.96 14.43 7.75
N PHE A 488 4.93 13.10 7.82
CA PHE A 488 5.90 12.23 7.19
C PHE A 488 5.22 11.21 6.28
N VAL A 489 5.71 11.09 5.05
CA VAL A 489 5.35 10.06 4.08
C VAL A 489 6.63 9.45 3.51
N PRO A 490 6.64 8.20 3.02
CA PRO A 490 7.85 7.58 2.47
C PRO A 490 8.15 8.15 1.07
N ARG A 491 8.63 9.39 1.04
CA ARG A 491 8.96 10.12 -0.19
C ARG A 491 10.00 9.35 -0.99
N GLN A 492 9.96 9.51 -2.31
CA GLN A 492 10.75 8.71 -3.24
C GLN A 492 12.26 8.86 -3.02
N HIS A 493 12.73 10.07 -2.69
CA HIS A 493 14.14 10.31 -2.39
C HIS A 493 14.59 9.71 -1.06
N LEU A 494 13.73 9.68 -0.04
CA LEU A 494 14.02 9.02 1.24
C LEU A 494 14.15 7.51 1.07
N LEU A 495 13.26 6.92 0.27
CA LEU A 495 13.36 5.52 -0.12
C LEU A 495 14.66 5.26 -0.88
N GLN A 496 15.08 6.18 -1.75
CA GLN A 496 16.32 6.03 -2.51
C GLN A 496 17.56 6.09 -1.60
N TYR A 497 17.59 6.95 -0.57
CA TYR A 497 18.66 6.92 0.43
C TYR A 497 18.70 5.60 1.20
N ALA A 498 17.53 5.09 1.59
CA ALA A 498 17.41 3.80 2.27
C ALA A 498 17.90 2.64 1.39
N VAL A 499 17.60 2.68 0.08
CA VAL A 499 18.10 1.70 -0.89
C VAL A 499 19.63 1.77 -1.01
N GLU A 500 20.20 2.96 -1.19
CA GLU A 500 21.65 3.13 -1.36
C GLU A 500 22.43 2.67 -0.13
N GLY A 501 21.93 2.97 1.07
CA GLY A 501 22.49 2.44 2.31
C GLY A 501 22.45 0.91 2.35
N ALA A 502 21.30 0.31 2.08
CA ALA A 502 21.13 -1.14 2.14
C ALA A 502 21.98 -1.89 1.10
N GLU A 503 22.13 -1.34 -0.11
CA GLU A 503 23.02 -1.89 -1.14
C GLU A 503 24.51 -1.80 -0.74
N ALA A 504 24.87 -0.81 0.08
CA ALA A 504 26.18 -0.70 0.70
C ALA A 504 26.34 -1.53 1.99
N GLY A 505 25.30 -2.26 2.41
CA GLY A 505 25.30 -3.06 3.64
C GLY A 505 24.99 -2.28 4.92
N ASP A 506 24.48 -1.05 4.82
CA ASP A 506 24.11 -0.20 5.95
C ASP A 506 22.57 0.00 6.05
N PRO A 507 21.88 -0.65 6.99
CA PRO A 507 20.44 -0.51 7.18
C PRO A 507 20.04 0.75 7.97
N THR A 508 20.99 1.61 8.37
CA THR A 508 20.73 2.75 9.28
C THR A 508 19.62 3.66 8.76
N GLU A 509 19.65 4.04 7.48
CA GLU A 509 18.65 4.95 6.91
C GLU A 509 17.25 4.29 6.85
N ILE A 510 17.15 2.98 6.58
CA ILE A 510 15.88 2.24 6.67
C ILE A 510 15.31 2.37 8.09
N ASN A 511 16.14 2.08 9.09
CA ASN A 511 15.70 2.07 10.49
C ASN A 511 15.30 3.47 10.98
N GLN A 512 16.01 4.52 10.58
CA GLN A 512 15.63 5.90 10.92
C GLN A 512 14.35 6.33 10.22
N LEU A 513 14.20 6.02 8.93
CA LEU A 513 12.98 6.30 8.18
C LEU A 513 11.78 5.58 8.81
N MET A 514 11.92 4.30 9.15
CA MET A 514 10.88 3.53 9.83
C MET A 514 10.51 4.10 11.20
N LYS A 515 11.49 4.58 11.98
CA LYS A 515 11.24 5.22 13.28
C LYS A 515 10.34 6.45 13.15
N VAL A 516 10.54 7.26 12.12
CA VAL A 516 9.72 8.45 11.87
C VAL A 516 8.33 8.05 11.34
N LEU A 517 8.29 7.10 10.39
CA LEU A 517 7.05 6.64 9.76
C LEU A 517 6.12 5.84 10.69
N ARG A 518 6.61 5.33 11.82
CA ARG A 518 5.79 4.73 12.88
C ARG A 518 4.77 5.70 13.49
N ARG A 519 5.04 7.00 13.45
CA ARG A 519 4.17 8.07 13.99
C ARG A 519 4.06 9.21 12.99
N PRO A 520 3.47 8.96 11.80
CA PRO A 520 3.59 9.86 10.66
C PRO A 520 2.83 11.18 10.84
N TYR A 521 1.90 11.24 11.80
CA TYR A 521 1.07 12.39 12.14
C TYR A 521 1.65 13.28 13.26
N ASP A 522 2.60 12.73 14.03
CA ASP A 522 3.14 13.40 15.20
C ASP A 522 4.16 14.48 14.82
N GLU A 523 4.20 15.54 15.62
CA GLU A 523 5.39 16.39 15.67
C GLU A 523 6.55 15.61 16.30
N GLN A 524 7.71 15.63 15.64
CA GLN A 524 8.92 14.91 16.10
C GLN A 524 10.12 15.87 16.11
N PRO A 525 10.30 16.71 17.14
CA PRO A 525 11.34 17.76 17.17
C PRO A 525 12.78 17.25 17.05
N GLY A 526 13.03 15.97 17.37
CA GLY A 526 14.33 15.32 17.21
C GLY A 526 14.52 14.57 15.89
N ALA A 527 13.52 14.55 15.01
CA ALA A 527 13.65 13.97 13.68
C ALA A 527 14.43 14.92 12.76
N ASP A 528 15.29 14.36 11.91
CA ASP A 528 15.98 15.13 10.88
C ASP A 528 14.95 15.83 9.96
N PRO A 529 15.04 17.16 9.74
CA PRO A 529 14.12 17.88 8.87
C PRO A 529 13.97 17.29 7.47
N LYS A 530 14.99 16.57 6.95
CA LYS A 530 14.97 15.91 5.64
C LYS A 530 13.74 14.99 5.46
N TYR A 531 13.27 14.36 6.53
CA TYR A 531 12.14 13.42 6.47
C TYR A 531 10.79 14.08 6.13
N SER A 532 10.69 15.40 6.27
CA SER A 532 9.50 16.18 5.89
C SER A 532 9.73 17.10 4.69
N ALA A 533 10.97 17.20 4.21
CA ALA A 533 11.34 18.09 3.12
C ALA A 533 11.01 17.49 1.74
N LEU A 534 10.88 18.38 0.74
CA LEU A 534 10.93 17.99 -0.68
C LEU A 534 12.32 17.44 -1.03
N PRO A 535 12.44 16.63 -2.10
CA PRO A 535 13.74 16.17 -2.57
C PRO A 535 14.67 17.36 -2.85
N PRO A 536 15.95 17.28 -2.45
CA PRO A 536 16.91 18.30 -2.82
C PRO A 536 17.17 18.26 -4.34
N PRO A 537 17.59 19.37 -4.97
CA PRO A 537 17.70 19.48 -6.43
C PRO A 537 18.50 18.37 -7.09
N GLU A 538 19.58 17.90 -6.45
CA GLU A 538 20.44 16.83 -6.95
C GLU A 538 19.77 15.45 -6.98
N MET A 539 18.67 15.24 -6.24
CA MET A 539 17.89 14.00 -6.24
C MET A 539 16.67 14.06 -7.15
N ALA A 540 16.23 15.25 -7.55
CA ALA A 540 14.96 15.45 -8.24
C ALA A 540 14.84 14.65 -9.54
N ASP A 541 15.93 14.57 -10.32
CA ASP A 541 15.97 13.86 -11.60
C ASP A 541 16.58 12.44 -11.51
N LYS A 542 16.85 11.95 -10.30
CA LYS A 542 17.50 10.66 -10.11
C LYS A 542 16.52 9.50 -10.38
N PRO A 543 16.92 8.47 -11.17
CA PRO A 543 16.16 7.23 -11.27
C PRO A 543 15.92 6.61 -9.89
N GLY A 544 14.72 6.10 -9.63
CA GLY A 544 14.31 5.71 -8.27
C GLY A 544 13.59 6.83 -7.50
N VAL A 545 13.76 8.08 -7.94
CA VAL A 545 13.07 9.26 -7.40
C VAL A 545 11.98 9.74 -8.35
N CYS A 546 12.37 10.21 -9.55
CA CYS A 546 11.44 10.75 -10.54
C CYS A 546 10.71 9.67 -11.35
N VAL A 547 11.32 8.49 -11.49
CA VAL A 547 10.84 7.41 -12.36
C VAL A 547 11.11 6.05 -11.73
N LEU A 548 10.14 5.15 -11.82
CA LEU A 548 10.24 3.75 -11.42
C LEU A 548 9.81 2.77 -12.52
N SER A 549 10.35 1.56 -12.44
CA SER A 549 9.94 0.40 -13.22
C SER A 549 9.64 -0.80 -12.33
N CYS A 550 8.98 -1.81 -12.89
CA CYS A 550 8.82 -3.10 -12.24
C CYS A 550 10.17 -3.83 -12.17
N SER A 551 10.53 -4.41 -11.02
CA SER A 551 11.80 -5.14 -10.83
C SER A 551 11.81 -6.58 -11.37
N SER A 552 10.83 -6.94 -12.20
CA SER A 552 10.55 -8.31 -12.65
C SER A 552 11.28 -8.68 -13.92
#